data_AF-A0A7V8X0R3-F1
#
_entry.id   AF-A0A7V8X0R3-F1
#
_cell.length_a   1.000
_cell.length_b   1.000
_cell.length_c   1.000
_cell.angle_alpha   90.00
_cell.angle_beta   90.00
_cell.angle_gamma   90.00
#
_symmetry.space_group_name_H-M   'P 1'
#
loop_
_entity.id
_entity.type
_entity.pdbx_description
1 polymer ?
#
loop_
_entity_poly.entity_id
_entity_poly.type
_entity_poly.pdbx_seq_one_letter_code
_entity_poly.pdbx_strand_id
1 'polypeptide(L)'
;MPDDPAPTAPAEPESVSTSRDFDVDIDGDGEIDGSGTSETTLIDLDGDGVVDAVIERETMLLDLDGDGRMETLRVTETIAVSPDGESEPVVVAGVELTAADIDGDGTIDVVDSRLISPDDPDGEQHRS
;
A
#
# COMPACT_ATOMS: atom_id res chain seq x y z
N MET A 1 -49.27 20.75 -12.46
CA MET A 1 -47.93 20.38 -12.93
C MET A 1 -47.54 19.18 -12.09
N PRO A 2 -47.15 18.03 -12.66
CA PRO A 2 -46.55 16.98 -11.86
C PRO A 2 -45.25 17.54 -11.27
N ASP A 3 -45.08 17.37 -9.96
CA ASP A 3 -43.79 17.63 -9.31
C ASP A 3 -42.75 16.71 -9.96
N ASP A 4 -41.74 17.29 -10.61
CA ASP A 4 -40.55 16.53 -10.98
C ASP A 4 -40.00 15.90 -9.71
N PRO A 5 -39.71 14.59 -9.68
CA PRO A 5 -39.04 14.00 -8.54
C PRO A 5 -37.73 14.77 -8.34
N ALA A 6 -37.47 15.18 -7.10
CA ALA A 6 -36.21 15.81 -6.75
C ALA A 6 -35.05 14.94 -7.27
N PRO A 7 -33.96 15.54 -7.80
CA PRO A 7 -32.81 14.75 -8.19
C PRO A 7 -32.40 13.89 -7.00
N THR A 8 -32.36 12.57 -7.20
CA THR A 8 -31.78 11.64 -6.22
C THR A 8 -30.40 12.19 -5.88
N ALA A 9 -30.13 12.39 -4.58
CA ALA A 9 -28.80 12.79 -4.15
C ALA A 9 -27.77 11.82 -4.76
N PRO A 10 -26.59 12.29 -5.22
CA PRO A 10 -25.52 11.38 -5.59
C PRO A 10 -25.26 10.43 -4.41
N ALA A 11 -25.03 9.16 -4.71
CA ALA A 11 -24.73 8.19 -3.67
C ALA A 11 -23.42 8.59 -2.97
N GLU A 12 -23.31 8.28 -1.67
CA GLU A 12 -22.15 8.67 -0.87
C GLU A 12 -21.00 7.70 -1.16
N PRO A 13 -19.74 8.19 -1.23
CA PRO A 13 -18.61 7.31 -1.43
C PRO A 13 -18.48 6.34 -0.25
N GLU A 14 -18.25 5.06 -0.56
CA GLU A 14 -18.04 4.01 0.44
C GLU A 14 -16.61 3.45 0.35
N SER A 15 -16.08 2.99 1.48
CA SER A 15 -14.76 2.36 1.51
C SER A 15 -14.73 1.19 2.47
N VAL A 16 -14.06 0.12 2.07
CA VAL A 16 -13.81 -1.05 2.92
C VAL A 16 -12.32 -1.35 2.97
N SER A 17 -11.78 -1.44 4.19
CA SER A 17 -10.38 -1.76 4.43
C SER A 17 -10.22 -3.13 5.08
N THR A 18 -9.26 -3.92 4.60
CA THR A 18 -8.84 -5.18 5.20
C THR A 18 -7.34 -5.12 5.45
N SER A 19 -6.90 -5.60 6.61
CA SER A 19 -5.48 -5.75 6.92
C SER A 19 -5.14 -7.20 7.27
N ARG A 20 -3.90 -7.58 7.01
CA ARG A 20 -3.34 -8.90 7.31
C ARG A 20 -1.91 -8.77 7.78
N ASP A 21 -1.63 -9.34 8.94
CA ASP A 21 -0.26 -9.49 9.45
C ASP A 21 0.39 -10.79 8.95
N PHE A 22 1.71 -10.77 8.80
CA PHE A 22 2.52 -11.92 8.44
C PHE A 22 3.92 -11.83 9.08
N ASP A 23 4.50 -13.00 9.34
CA ASP A 23 5.87 -13.11 9.82
C ASP A 23 6.84 -13.18 8.62
N VAL A 24 8.06 -12.68 8.81
CA VAL A 24 9.12 -12.67 7.79
C VAL A 24 10.31 -13.48 8.29
N ASP A 25 10.75 -14.42 7.46
CA ASP A 25 11.95 -15.25 7.62
C ASP A 25 12.73 -15.12 6.30
N ILE A 26 13.80 -14.32 6.33
CA ILE A 26 14.63 -13.93 5.20
C ILE A 26 15.70 -14.99 4.92
N ASP A 27 16.29 -15.56 5.97
CA ASP A 27 17.40 -16.50 5.82
C ASP A 27 16.97 -17.98 5.76
N GLY A 28 15.71 -18.27 6.10
CA GLY A 28 15.07 -19.57 6.02
C GLY A 28 15.45 -20.52 7.15
N ASP A 29 15.96 -20.01 8.28
CA ASP A 29 16.37 -20.83 9.42
C ASP A 29 15.20 -21.22 10.34
N GLY A 30 14.03 -20.60 10.16
CA GLY A 30 12.81 -20.83 10.91
C GLY A 30 12.66 -19.99 12.18
N GLU A 31 13.61 -19.10 12.47
CA GLU A 31 13.43 -17.95 13.35
C GLU A 31 12.78 -16.79 12.56
N ILE A 32 12.10 -15.90 13.26
CA ILE A 32 11.39 -14.79 12.62
C ILE A 32 12.31 -13.57 12.67
N ASP A 33 12.78 -13.16 11.49
CA ASP A 33 13.57 -11.95 11.28
C ASP A 33 12.72 -10.69 11.31
N GLY A 34 11.39 -10.81 11.21
CA GLY A 34 10.56 -9.63 11.17
C GLY A 34 9.07 -9.88 11.04
N SER A 35 8.34 -8.80 10.86
CA SER A 35 6.90 -8.86 10.66
C SER A 35 6.46 -7.82 9.65
N GLY A 36 5.35 -8.10 8.97
CA GLY A 36 4.74 -7.15 8.08
C GLY A 36 3.23 -7.13 8.21
N THR A 37 2.66 -6.04 7.70
CA THR A 37 1.22 -5.84 7.57
C THR A 37 0.93 -5.43 6.14
N SER A 38 -0.01 -6.11 5.51
CA SER A 38 -0.58 -5.77 4.22
C SER A 38 -2.00 -5.24 4.43
N GLU A 39 -2.28 -4.03 3.95
CA GLU A 39 -3.57 -3.35 4.02
C GLU A 39 -4.09 -3.12 2.60
N THR A 40 -5.34 -3.50 2.34
CA THR A 40 -6.05 -3.22 1.10
C THR A 40 -7.30 -2.42 1.41
N THR A 41 -7.47 -1.27 0.76
CA THR A 41 -8.67 -0.44 0.84
C THR A 41 -9.33 -0.37 -0.52
N LEU A 42 -10.58 -0.82 -0.62
CA LEU A 42 -11.44 -0.68 -1.80
C LEU A 42 -12.32 0.55 -1.60
N ILE A 43 -12.49 1.34 -2.65
CA ILE A 43 -13.23 2.60 -2.62
C ILE A 43 -14.21 2.62 -3.78
N ASP A 44 -15.47 2.86 -3.47
CA ASP A 44 -16.55 3.23 -4.39
C ASP A 44 -16.75 4.74 -4.26
N LEU A 45 -16.42 5.50 -5.30
CA LEU A 45 -16.42 6.95 -5.30
C LEU A 45 -17.77 7.54 -5.70
N ASP A 46 -18.57 6.82 -6.50
CA ASP A 46 -19.85 7.30 -7.03
C ASP A 46 -21.08 6.61 -6.44
N GLY A 47 -20.86 5.58 -5.63
CA GLY A 47 -21.84 4.85 -4.84
C GLY A 47 -22.71 3.90 -5.68
N ASP A 48 -22.21 3.43 -6.83
CA ASP A 48 -22.91 2.48 -7.69
C ASP A 48 -22.74 1.01 -7.24
N GLY A 49 -21.90 0.77 -6.23
CA GLY A 49 -21.58 -0.54 -5.68
C GLY A 49 -20.42 -1.25 -6.39
N VAL A 50 -19.75 -0.58 -7.32
CA VAL A 50 -18.55 -1.05 -8.02
C VAL A 50 -17.33 -0.33 -7.45
N VAL A 51 -16.19 -1.03 -7.43
CA VAL A 51 -14.94 -0.45 -6.90
C VAL A 51 -14.29 0.42 -7.97
N ASP A 52 -14.13 1.71 -7.65
CA ASP A 52 -13.45 2.68 -8.49
C ASP A 52 -11.95 2.76 -8.21
N ALA A 53 -11.53 2.51 -6.96
CA ALA A 53 -10.13 2.62 -6.58
C ALA A 53 -9.72 1.57 -5.55
N VAL A 54 -8.46 1.17 -5.64
CA VAL A 54 -7.79 0.26 -4.71
C VAL A 54 -6.54 0.95 -4.18
N ILE A 55 -6.39 0.99 -2.87
CA ILE A 55 -5.15 1.39 -2.20
C ILE A 55 -4.56 0.16 -1.53
N GLU A 56 -3.33 -0.18 -1.89
CA GLU A 56 -2.58 -1.25 -1.24
C GLU A 56 -1.42 -0.64 -0.48
N ARG A 57 -1.24 -1.03 0.78
CA ARG A 57 -0.10 -0.64 1.60
C ARG A 57 0.52 -1.88 2.21
N GLU A 58 1.82 -2.01 2.08
CA GLU A 58 2.61 -3.04 2.73
C GLU A 58 3.65 -2.35 3.64
N THR A 59 3.68 -2.76 4.90
CA THR A 59 4.68 -2.31 5.87
C THR A 59 5.45 -3.53 6.34
N MET A 60 6.78 -3.47 6.37
CA MET A 60 7.65 -4.51 6.88
C MET A 60 8.65 -3.92 7.89
N LEU A 61 8.86 -4.62 8.99
CA LEU A 61 9.85 -4.34 10.03
C LEU A 61 10.77 -5.55 10.15
N LEU A 62 12.09 -5.32 10.16
CA LEU A 62 13.10 -6.39 10.21
C LEU A 62 14.13 -6.13 11.32
N ASP A 63 14.42 -7.20 12.06
CA ASP A 63 15.57 -7.42 12.95
C ASP A 63 16.62 -8.18 12.14
N LEU A 64 17.73 -7.52 11.81
CA LEU A 64 18.75 -8.10 10.91
C LEU A 64 19.92 -8.75 11.64
N ASP A 65 20.06 -8.50 12.95
CA ASP A 65 21.16 -9.06 13.74
C ASP A 65 20.70 -9.99 14.88
N GLY A 66 19.38 -10.14 15.03
CA GLY A 66 18.74 -11.04 15.98
C GLY A 66 18.80 -10.56 17.43
N ASP A 67 19.05 -9.27 17.67
CA ASP A 67 19.13 -8.72 19.03
C ASP A 67 17.77 -8.39 19.66
N GLY A 68 16.69 -8.52 18.87
CA GLY A 68 15.30 -8.24 19.25
C GLY A 68 14.87 -6.80 19.01
N ARG A 69 15.67 -5.99 18.32
CA ARG A 69 15.33 -4.64 17.85
C ARG A 69 15.07 -4.66 16.36
N MET A 70 14.37 -3.64 15.89
CA MET A 70 14.05 -3.51 14.47
C MET A 70 15.01 -2.49 13.88
N GLU A 71 15.83 -2.91 12.92
CA GLU A 71 16.81 -2.04 12.27
C GLU A 71 16.28 -1.50 10.96
N THR A 72 15.30 -2.15 10.33
CA THR A 72 14.80 -1.77 9.01
C THR A 72 13.28 -1.67 8.96
N LEU A 73 12.79 -0.62 8.29
CA LEU A 73 11.40 -0.40 7.92
C LEU A 73 11.31 -0.25 6.39
N ARG A 74 10.42 -1.02 5.77
CA ARG A 74 10.02 -0.82 4.37
C ARG A 74 8.53 -0.54 4.31
N VAL A 75 8.13 0.50 3.59
CA VAL A 75 6.72 0.82 3.31
C VAL A 75 6.54 0.95 1.81
N THR A 76 5.62 0.18 1.26
CA THR A 76 5.17 0.30 -0.12
C THR A 76 3.69 0.70 -0.10
N GLU A 77 3.32 1.73 -0.85
CA GLU A 77 1.92 2.09 -1.05
C GLU A 77 1.64 2.34 -2.52
N THR A 78 0.56 1.77 -3.04
CA THR A 78 0.09 1.96 -4.41
C THR A 78 -1.37 2.37 -4.41
N ILE A 79 -1.73 3.19 -5.38
CA ILE A 79 -3.10 3.62 -5.66
C ILE A 79 -3.39 3.25 -7.09
N ALA A 80 -4.38 2.37 -7.28
CA ALA A 80 -4.90 2.00 -8.58
C ALA A 80 -6.34 2.48 -8.75
N VAL A 81 -6.71 2.88 -9.96
CA VAL A 81 -8.04 3.43 -10.28
C VAL A 81 -8.62 2.73 -11.51
N SER A 82 -9.89 2.38 -11.44
CA SER A 82 -10.73 1.93 -12.55
C SER A 82 -11.92 2.89 -12.69
N PRO A 83 -11.88 3.87 -13.62
CA PRO A 83 -12.91 4.92 -13.72
C PRO A 83 -14.30 4.43 -14.13
N ASP A 84 -14.39 3.20 -14.63
CA ASP A 84 -15.63 2.58 -15.09
C ASP A 84 -15.99 1.34 -14.27
N GLY A 85 -15.17 0.97 -13.27
CA GLY A 85 -15.36 -0.20 -12.41
C GLY A 85 -15.33 -1.56 -13.12
N GLU A 86 -15.23 -1.58 -14.46
CA GLU A 86 -15.28 -2.79 -15.29
C GLU A 86 -13.91 -3.13 -15.89
N SER A 87 -13.04 -2.14 -16.02
CA SER A 87 -11.67 -2.32 -16.49
C SER A 87 -10.74 -2.74 -15.34
N GLU A 88 -9.63 -3.40 -15.69
CA GLU A 88 -8.56 -3.67 -14.73
C GLU A 88 -8.04 -2.33 -14.15
N PRO A 89 -7.93 -2.21 -12.81
CA PRO A 89 -7.40 -1.00 -12.19
C PRO A 89 -5.98 -0.68 -12.68
N VAL A 90 -5.73 0.59 -12.97
CA VAL A 90 -4.40 1.07 -13.39
C VAL A 90 -3.75 1.81 -12.24
N VAL A 91 -2.51 1.46 -11.90
CA VAL A 91 -1.72 2.20 -10.91
C VAL A 91 -1.53 3.63 -11.39
N VAL A 92 -2.00 4.60 -10.61
CA VAL A 92 -1.89 6.04 -10.92
C VAL A 92 -0.86 6.75 -10.04
N ALA A 93 -0.54 6.17 -8.90
CA ALA A 93 0.49 6.66 -8.00
C ALA A 93 0.99 5.55 -7.09
N GLY A 94 2.21 5.67 -6.61
CA GLY A 94 2.69 4.92 -5.47
C GLY A 94 3.97 5.49 -4.91
N VAL A 95 4.35 4.97 -3.76
CA VAL A 95 5.58 5.33 -3.06
C VAL A 95 6.19 4.09 -2.44
N GLU A 96 7.51 3.99 -2.51
CA GLU A 96 8.29 3.06 -1.71
C GLU A 96 9.22 3.87 -0.82
N LEU A 97 9.22 3.56 0.47
CA LEU A 97 10.07 4.13 1.49
C LEU A 97 10.88 3.00 2.13
N THR A 98 12.19 3.20 2.22
CA THR A 98 13.07 2.34 3.01
C THR A 98 13.76 3.20 4.05
N ALA A 99 13.70 2.76 5.30
CA ALA A 99 14.31 3.43 6.43
C ALA A 99 15.06 2.40 7.29
N ALA A 100 16.20 2.78 7.86
CA ALA A 100 17.01 1.92 8.69
C ALA A 100 17.82 2.71 9.73
N ASP A 101 18.16 2.10 10.86
CA ASP A 101 19.13 2.66 11.81
C ASP A 101 20.55 2.45 11.26
N ILE A 102 21.07 3.44 10.54
CA ILE A 102 22.36 3.33 9.85
C ILE A 102 23.54 3.61 10.79
N ASP A 103 23.33 4.41 11.84
CA ASP A 103 24.38 4.86 12.74
C ASP A 103 24.39 4.16 14.12
N GLY A 104 23.40 3.31 14.38
CA GLY A 104 23.29 2.46 15.55
C GLY A 104 22.86 3.23 16.80
N ASP A 105 22.19 4.37 16.66
CA ASP A 105 21.72 5.18 17.77
C ASP A 105 20.37 4.73 18.35
N GLY A 106 19.73 3.75 17.71
CA GLY A 106 18.42 3.20 18.05
C GLY A 106 17.24 3.95 17.41
N THR A 107 17.51 4.90 16.50
CA THR A 107 16.51 5.64 15.74
C THR A 107 16.57 5.24 14.27
N ILE A 108 15.40 5.04 13.66
CA ILE A 108 15.31 4.74 12.23
C ILE A 108 15.49 6.01 11.40
N ASP A 109 16.43 5.99 10.46
CA ASP A 109 16.66 7.04 9.47
C ASP A 109 16.05 6.67 8.10
N VAL A 110 15.55 7.66 7.36
CA VAL A 110 15.12 7.42 5.98
C VAL A 110 16.35 7.20 5.09
N VAL A 111 16.41 6.04 4.43
CA VAL A 111 17.50 5.65 3.53
C VAL A 111 17.18 6.02 2.08
N ASP A 112 15.98 5.65 1.64
CA ASP A 112 15.52 5.88 0.28
C ASP A 112 14.01 6.14 0.26
N SER A 113 13.59 6.98 -0.67
CA SER A 113 12.19 7.17 -0.97
C SER A 113 12.05 7.38 -2.47
N ARG A 114 11.17 6.60 -3.11
CA ARG A 114 10.91 6.73 -4.55
C ARG A 114 9.43 6.73 -4.85
N LEU A 115 9.08 7.45 -5.92
CA LEU A 115 7.76 7.39 -6.50
C LEU A 115 7.68 6.19 -7.43
N ILE A 116 6.61 5.42 -7.27
CA ILE A 116 6.24 4.35 -8.20
C ILE A 116 5.45 5.02 -9.31
N SER A 117 5.92 4.85 -10.54
CA SER A 117 5.30 5.47 -11.71
C SER A 117 4.22 4.55 -12.27
N PRO A 118 3.14 5.10 -12.86
CA PRO A 118 2.13 4.31 -13.59
C PRO A 118 2.74 3.39 -14.65
N ASP A 119 3.85 3.83 -15.26
CA ASP A 119 4.56 3.12 -16.32
C ASP A 119 5.56 2.06 -15.79
N ASP A 120 5.86 2.08 -14.48
CA ASP A 120 6.76 1.13 -13.81
C ASP A 120 6.25 0.87 -12.37
N PRO A 121 5.14 0.11 -12.26
CA PRO A 121 4.51 -0.19 -10.96
C PRO A 121 5.35 -1.12 -10.08
N ASP A 122 6.28 -1.84 -10.69
CA ASP A 122 7.12 -2.85 -10.05
C ASP A 122 8.44 -2.23 -9.54
N GLY A 123 8.79 -1.04 -10.07
CA GLY A 123 10.04 -0.36 -9.79
C GLY A 123 11.25 -1.18 -10.21
N GLU A 124 11.12 -2.08 -11.19
CA GLU A 124 12.24 -2.86 -11.71
C GLU A 124 13.15 -1.92 -12.51
N GLN A 125 14.21 -1.44 -11.85
CA GLN A 125 15.29 -0.73 -12.51
C GLN A 125 15.88 -1.65 -13.60
N HIS A 126 15.48 -1.44 -14.85
CA HIS A 126 16.16 -1.99 -16.03
C HIS A 126 17.61 -1.48 -16.03
N ARG A 127 18.50 -2.18 -15.32
CA ARG A 127 19.95 -1.95 -15.45
C ARG A 127 20.37 -2.43 -16.83
N SER A 128 20.74 -1.47 -17.68
CA SER A 128 21.37 -1.69 -18.99
C SER A 128 22.77 -2.30 -18.85
#